data_AF-A0A3N5VXJ2-F1
#
_entry.id   AF-A0A3N5VXJ2-F1
#
_cell.length_a   1.000
_cell.length_b   1.000
_cell.length_c   1.000
_cell.angle_alpha   90.00
_cell.angle_beta   90.00
_cell.angle_gamma   90.00
#
_symmetry.space_group_name_H-M   'P 1'
#
loop_
_entity.id
_entity.type
_entity.pdbx_description
1 polymer ?
#
loop_
_entity_poly.entity_id
_entity_poly.type
_entity_poly.pdbx_seq_one_letter_code
_entity_poly.pdbx_strand_id
1 'polypeptide(L)'
;FLLNCQWGPDEVWQHLPRDVQKGLIDKKARFYVINGYKVAADSGMGDRVNVVMQVCFFAISGVLPRDEAVEAIKDSIRKTYGKKGEEVVQQNFRAVDNTLANLHEVKVPASAASAIEMRPPVPAESPDFVKSVTGEIISGRGDGLPVSAFPDDGTFPSDTARWERRNIALEIPVWDPEICIQCGKCSMICPHATIRPKVFDEKQLKGAPATFKWTDARDKEWAGMKYALQVAPEDCTGCGICIEVCPVKNKKETRLKAINMAPQPPLRETEREHWEFFLRLPELDRTKIKVGSVRQQQVQRPLFEFSGACGGCGETPYLKLLSQLFGDRAIIANATGCSSIYGGNLPTTPWAINGEGRGPAWSNSLFEDNGEFGLGFRIAIDKQKEIACHLLRKMAGSIGENLARELIEANQKDEADIQEQRTRVQALKEKLRGTKTSDARALLAVADMLVKKSVWAVGGDGWAYDIGFGGLDHVFALGRNVNILVLDTEVYSNTGGQMSKATPRGAVAKFAAGGKAAAKKDLGLMAVNYGSVYVARVAMGARDEHTLRAFLEAEAFEGTS
;
A
#
# COMPACT_ATOMS: atom_id res chain seq x y z
N PHE A 1 -13.24 33.02 -1.33
CA PHE A 1 -12.34 31.88 -1.56
C PHE A 1 -11.33 31.85 -0.42
N LEU A 2 -11.25 30.75 0.33
CA LEU A 2 -10.31 30.58 1.43
C LEU A 2 -9.33 29.48 1.04
N LEU A 3 -8.03 29.73 1.20
CA LEU A 3 -6.98 28.74 0.96
C LEU A 3 -6.15 28.53 2.22
N ASN A 4 -6.02 27.27 2.62
CA ASN A 4 -5.05 26.85 3.63
C ASN A 4 -3.74 26.46 2.92
N CYS A 5 -2.66 27.22 3.11
CA CYS A 5 -1.36 26.91 2.52
C CYS A 5 -0.21 27.51 3.34
N GLN A 6 1.02 27.09 3.02
CA GLN A 6 2.21 27.58 3.71
C GLN A 6 2.59 29.04 3.39
N TRP A 7 2.10 29.58 2.27
CA TRP A 7 2.45 30.91 1.78
C TRP A 7 1.60 32.01 2.41
N GLY A 8 2.22 33.17 2.64
CA GLY A 8 1.53 34.37 3.12
C GLY A 8 0.78 35.12 2.01
N PRO A 9 0.07 36.21 2.38
CA PRO A 9 -0.74 36.99 1.43
C PRO A 9 0.07 37.62 0.29
N ASP A 10 1.36 37.92 0.51
CA ASP A 10 2.22 38.56 -0.48
C ASP A 10 2.84 37.56 -1.49
N GLU A 11 2.85 36.27 -1.16
CA GLU A 11 3.53 35.22 -1.94
C GLU A 11 2.54 34.30 -2.65
N VAL A 12 1.41 33.99 -2.00
CA VAL A 12 0.48 32.93 -2.43
C VAL A 12 0.01 33.10 -3.87
N TRP A 13 -0.16 34.33 -4.36
CA TRP A 13 -0.59 34.59 -5.73
C TRP A 13 0.34 33.97 -6.77
N GLN A 14 1.66 34.00 -6.54
CA GLN A 14 2.68 33.49 -7.47
C GLN A 14 2.68 31.96 -7.54
N HIS A 15 2.09 31.29 -6.55
CA HIS A 15 2.02 29.83 -6.45
C HIS A 15 0.72 29.24 -7.00
N LEU A 16 -0.26 30.09 -7.36
CA LEU A 16 -1.54 29.62 -7.93
C LEU A 16 -1.39 29.28 -9.42
N PRO A 17 -2.01 28.19 -9.91
CA PRO A 17 -2.13 27.92 -11.33
C PRO A 17 -2.89 29.03 -12.06
N ARG A 18 -2.57 29.21 -13.35
CA ARG A 18 -3.14 30.24 -14.21
C ARG A 18 -4.67 30.21 -14.24
N ASP A 19 -5.27 29.02 -14.35
CA ASP A 19 -6.73 28.88 -14.40
C ASP A 19 -7.40 29.24 -13.06
N VAL A 20 -6.73 28.98 -11.94
CA VAL A 20 -7.19 29.42 -10.61
C VAL A 20 -7.13 30.95 -10.52
N GLN A 21 -6.03 31.56 -10.96
CA GLN A 21 -5.91 33.02 -11.02
C GLN A 21 -7.02 33.65 -11.87
N LYS A 22 -7.23 33.16 -13.10
CA LYS A 22 -8.33 33.62 -13.98
C LYS A 22 -9.68 33.49 -13.29
N GLY A 23 -9.97 32.32 -12.70
CA GLY A 23 -11.22 32.08 -12.00
C GLY A 23 -11.48 33.04 -10.82
N LEU A 24 -10.43 33.44 -10.09
CA LEU A 24 -10.54 34.44 -9.02
C LEU A 24 -10.80 35.86 -9.56
N ILE A 25 -10.15 36.22 -10.67
CA ILE A 25 -10.30 37.53 -11.33
C ILE A 25 -11.70 37.66 -11.94
N ASP A 26 -12.10 36.71 -12.78
CA ASP A 26 -13.35 36.74 -13.53
C ASP A 26 -14.56 36.79 -12.60
N LYS A 27 -14.48 36.08 -11.46
CA LYS A 27 -15.51 36.06 -10.42
C LYS A 27 -15.42 37.22 -9.43
N LYS A 28 -14.42 38.10 -9.56
CA LYS A 28 -14.11 39.18 -8.60
C LYS A 28 -14.09 38.67 -7.16
N ALA A 29 -13.47 37.50 -6.96
CA ALA A 29 -13.53 36.79 -5.70
C ALA A 29 -12.74 37.51 -4.60
N ARG A 30 -13.31 37.57 -3.39
CA ARG A 30 -12.54 37.89 -2.18
C ARG A 30 -11.69 36.69 -1.82
N PHE A 31 -10.38 36.85 -1.82
CA PHE A 31 -9.42 35.78 -1.60
C PHE A 31 -8.78 35.92 -0.21
N TYR A 32 -8.82 34.86 0.58
CA TYR A 32 -8.19 34.78 1.90
C TYR A 32 -7.20 33.62 1.97
N VAL A 33 -6.13 33.84 2.72
CA VAL A 33 -5.10 32.83 2.97
C VAL A 33 -4.79 32.70 4.46
N ILE A 34 -4.43 31.49 4.88
CA ILE A 34 -3.91 31.18 6.20
C ILE A 34 -2.98 29.96 6.13
N ASN A 35 -1.93 29.93 6.95
CA ASN A 35 -1.18 28.71 7.22
C ASN A 35 -1.78 28.00 8.44
N GLY A 36 -2.84 27.22 8.20
CA GLY A 36 -3.60 26.58 9.25
C GLY A 36 -2.81 25.55 10.05
N TYR A 37 -1.86 24.86 9.42
CA TYR A 37 -0.98 23.90 10.09
C TYR A 37 -0.04 24.59 11.08
N LYS A 38 0.60 25.69 10.66
CA LYS A 38 1.41 26.51 11.57
C LYS A 38 0.58 27.06 12.72
N VAL A 39 -0.61 27.61 12.44
CA VAL A 39 -1.51 28.14 13.48
C VAL A 39 -1.93 27.04 14.47
N ALA A 40 -2.24 25.84 13.98
CA ALA A 40 -2.59 24.71 14.83
C ALA A 40 -1.41 24.26 15.70
N ALA A 41 -0.20 24.14 15.12
CA ALA A 41 1.01 23.80 15.84
C ALA A 41 1.37 24.83 16.92
N ASP A 42 1.39 26.12 16.57
CA ASP A 42 1.68 27.23 17.49
C ASP A 42 0.63 27.34 18.62
N SER A 43 -0.58 26.83 18.37
CA SER A 43 -1.67 26.77 19.37
C SER A 43 -1.66 25.49 20.22
N GLY A 44 -0.73 24.55 19.97
CA GLY A 44 -0.62 23.27 20.68
C GLY A 44 -1.56 22.17 20.19
N MET A 45 -2.16 22.32 19.01
CA MET A 45 -3.13 21.36 18.45
C MET A 45 -2.50 20.30 17.53
N GLY A 46 -1.20 20.42 17.22
CA GLY A 46 -0.52 19.63 16.19
C GLY A 46 -1.06 19.96 14.80
N ASP A 47 -1.34 18.95 13.99
CA ASP A 47 -1.82 19.15 12.60
C ASP A 47 -3.35 19.32 12.47
N ARG A 48 -4.05 19.52 13.59
CA ARG A 48 -5.52 19.61 13.60
C ARG A 48 -5.98 21.02 13.23
N VAL A 49 -6.31 21.21 11.95
CA VAL A 49 -6.74 22.51 11.40
C VAL A 49 -8.25 22.73 11.41
N ASN A 50 -9.07 21.79 11.92
CA ASN A 50 -10.53 21.87 11.86
C ASN A 50 -11.10 23.13 12.54
N VAL A 51 -10.62 23.46 13.75
CA VAL A 51 -11.06 24.66 14.48
C VAL A 51 -10.60 25.92 13.75
N VAL A 52 -9.36 25.93 13.25
CA VAL A 52 -8.82 27.04 12.45
C VAL A 52 -9.70 27.30 11.22
N MET A 53 -10.01 26.26 10.44
CA MET A 53 -10.84 26.41 9.24
C MET A 53 -12.28 26.83 9.57
N GLN A 54 -12.86 26.33 10.67
CA GLN A 54 -14.18 26.74 11.13
C GLN A 54 -14.22 28.23 11.51
N VAL A 55 -13.21 28.71 12.23
CA VAL A 55 -13.09 30.12 12.60
C VAL A 55 -12.93 30.99 11.36
N CYS A 56 -12.10 30.58 10.38
CA CYS A 56 -11.99 31.28 9.11
C CYS A 56 -13.34 31.39 8.39
N PHE A 57 -14.12 30.29 8.33
CA PHE A 57 -15.44 30.30 7.69
C PHE A 57 -16.36 31.35 8.30
N PHE A 58 -16.50 31.37 9.63
CA PHE A 58 -17.37 32.34 10.29
C PHE A 58 -16.86 33.77 10.16
N ALA A 59 -15.54 33.97 10.18
CA ALA A 59 -14.93 35.29 10.04
C ALA A 59 -15.18 35.94 8.67
N ILE A 60 -15.34 35.15 7.59
CA ILE A 60 -15.41 35.67 6.21
C ILE A 60 -16.73 35.38 5.48
N SER A 61 -17.58 34.49 6.00
CA SER A 61 -18.82 34.09 5.33
C SER A 61 -19.92 35.15 5.43
N GLY A 62 -19.91 35.99 6.46
CA GLY A 62 -20.96 36.97 6.73
C GLY A 62 -22.30 36.37 7.19
N VAL A 63 -22.33 35.08 7.54
CA VAL A 63 -23.54 34.39 8.05
C VAL A 63 -23.98 34.94 9.41
N LEU A 64 -23.02 35.37 10.23
CA LEU A 64 -23.22 36.02 11.52
C LEU A 64 -22.28 37.22 11.66
N PRO A 65 -22.62 38.21 12.51
CA PRO A 65 -21.67 39.21 12.96
C PRO A 65 -20.43 38.56 13.56
N ARG A 66 -19.25 39.12 13.29
CA ARG A 66 -17.95 38.51 13.65
C ARG A 66 -17.85 38.20 15.14
N ASP A 67 -18.22 39.17 15.99
CA ASP A 67 -18.10 39.02 17.44
C ASP A 67 -19.07 37.95 17.99
N GLU A 68 -20.31 37.92 17.47
CA GLU A 68 -21.28 36.88 17.80
C GLU A 68 -20.81 35.49 17.37
N ALA A 69 -20.20 35.38 16.19
CA ALA A 69 -19.70 34.11 15.69
C ALA A 69 -18.51 33.59 16.52
N VAL A 70 -17.60 34.48 16.93
CA VAL A 70 -16.46 34.12 17.78
C VAL A 70 -16.95 33.62 19.14
N GLU A 71 -17.89 34.32 19.77
CA GLU A 71 -18.47 33.89 21.05
C GLU A 71 -19.21 32.55 20.91
N ALA A 72 -20.02 32.37 19.86
CA ALA A 72 -20.71 31.10 19.61
C ALA A 72 -19.75 29.92 19.39
N ILE A 73 -18.62 30.14 18.70
CA ILE A 73 -17.57 29.13 18.55
C ILE A 73 -16.95 28.79 19.91
N LYS A 74 -16.59 29.81 20.71
CA LYS A 74 -16.01 29.60 22.04
C LYS A 74 -16.98 28.83 22.96
N ASP A 75 -18.27 29.14 22.90
CA ASP A 75 -19.31 28.39 23.63
C ASP A 75 -19.47 26.94 23.16
N SER A 76 -19.43 26.70 21.85
CA SER A 76 -19.47 25.35 21.29
C SER A 76 -18.24 24.52 21.71
N ILE A 77 -17.06 25.14 21.74
CA ILE A 77 -15.82 24.53 22.25
C ILE A 77 -15.98 24.13 23.72
N ARG A 78 -16.52 25.01 24.58
CA ARG A 78 -16.78 24.69 26.00
C ARG A 78 -17.72 23.50 26.14
N LYS A 79 -18.83 23.47 25.40
CA LYS A 79 -19.81 22.37 25.44
C LYS A 79 -19.22 21.04 24.97
N THR A 80 -18.43 21.08 23.90
CA THR A 80 -17.87 19.87 23.25
C THR A 80 -16.67 19.32 24.00
N TYR A 81 -15.77 20.19 24.43
CA TYR A 81 -14.46 19.81 24.98
C TYR A 81 -14.32 20.03 26.49
N GLY A 82 -15.30 20.64 27.16
CA GLY A 82 -15.25 20.87 28.62
C GLY A 82 -15.04 19.59 29.42
N LYS A 83 -15.59 18.45 28.96
CA LYS A 83 -15.38 17.13 29.58
C LYS A 83 -13.95 16.59 29.41
N LYS A 84 -13.13 17.17 28.53
CA LYS A 84 -11.73 16.80 28.29
C LYS A 84 -10.73 17.61 29.12
N GLY A 85 -11.20 18.56 29.94
CA GLY A 85 -10.38 19.39 30.82
C GLY A 85 -10.16 20.81 30.28
N GLU A 86 -9.90 21.74 31.21
CA GLU A 86 -9.79 23.18 30.93
C GLU A 86 -8.61 23.51 30.00
N GLU A 87 -7.49 22.79 30.12
CA GLU A 87 -6.33 23.00 29.26
C GLU A 87 -6.66 22.81 27.77
N VAL A 88 -7.46 21.79 27.44
CA VAL A 88 -7.91 21.52 26.07
C VAL A 88 -8.82 22.64 25.58
N VAL A 89 -9.72 23.14 26.44
CA VAL A 89 -10.58 24.29 26.10
C VAL A 89 -9.74 25.53 25.80
N GLN A 90 -8.76 25.84 26.64
CA GLN A 90 -7.86 26.98 26.47
C GLN A 90 -6.97 26.85 25.22
N GLN A 91 -6.51 25.65 24.87
CA GLN A 91 -5.80 25.40 23.60
C GLN A 91 -6.67 25.77 22.40
N ASN A 92 -7.95 25.37 22.42
CA ASN A 92 -8.88 25.70 21.35
C ASN A 92 -9.20 27.21 21.30
N PHE A 93 -9.29 27.90 22.45
CA PHE A 93 -9.46 29.35 22.47
C PHE A 93 -8.27 30.09 21.90
N ARG A 94 -7.05 29.70 22.26
CA ARG A 94 -5.83 30.24 21.63
C ARG A 94 -5.84 30.00 20.13
N ALA A 95 -6.28 28.84 19.67
CA ALA A 95 -6.41 28.56 18.25
C ALA A 95 -7.41 29.51 17.55
N VAL A 96 -8.56 29.82 18.18
CA VAL A 96 -9.52 30.81 17.66
C VAL A 96 -8.84 32.17 17.49
N ASP A 97 -8.21 32.67 18.54
CA ASP A 97 -7.61 34.01 18.54
C ASP A 97 -6.43 34.09 17.56
N ASN A 98 -5.54 33.09 17.56
CA ASN A 98 -4.43 32.98 16.62
C ASN A 98 -4.91 32.88 15.16
N THR A 99 -6.03 32.19 14.90
CA THR A 99 -6.61 32.10 13.56
C THR A 99 -7.00 33.48 13.06
N LEU A 100 -7.71 34.27 13.87
CA LEU A 100 -8.15 35.61 13.48
C LEU A 100 -6.99 36.57 13.23
N ALA A 101 -5.87 36.39 13.93
CA ALA A 101 -4.65 37.19 13.74
C ALA A 101 -3.86 36.80 12.47
N ASN A 102 -3.99 35.56 11.99
CA ASN A 102 -3.22 35.00 10.87
C ASN A 102 -4.07 34.76 9.60
N LEU A 103 -5.33 35.21 9.60
CA LEU A 103 -6.20 35.17 8.44
C LEU A 103 -6.05 36.47 7.65
N HIS A 104 -5.51 36.38 6.45
CA HIS A 104 -5.18 37.55 5.64
C HIS A 104 -5.99 37.59 4.35
N GLU A 105 -6.54 38.75 3.99
CA GLU A 105 -7.12 39.00 2.68
C GLU A 105 -5.99 39.27 1.67
N VAL A 106 -6.06 38.60 0.52
CA VAL A 106 -5.10 38.72 -0.58
C VAL A 106 -5.69 39.66 -1.62
N LYS A 107 -4.94 40.71 -1.98
CA LYS A 107 -5.35 41.61 -3.05
C LYS A 107 -5.23 40.89 -4.40
N VAL A 108 -6.36 40.54 -5.00
CA VAL A 108 -6.42 39.89 -6.33
C VAL A 108 -5.98 40.90 -7.41
N PRO A 109 -4.91 40.63 -8.17
CA PRO A 109 -4.47 41.47 -9.30
C PRO A 109 -5.47 41.48 -10.47
N ALA A 110 -5.28 42.41 -11.41
CA ALA A 110 -6.17 42.55 -12.57
C ALA A 110 -5.90 41.53 -13.70
N SER A 111 -4.75 40.85 -13.69
CA SER A 111 -4.35 39.90 -14.73
C SER A 111 -3.79 38.62 -14.14
N ALA A 112 -4.05 37.50 -14.83
CA ALA A 112 -3.44 36.22 -14.55
C ALA A 112 -2.08 36.15 -15.26
N ALA A 113 -1.01 35.96 -14.51
CA ALA A 113 0.37 35.95 -15.01
C ALA A 113 1.14 34.67 -14.66
N SER A 114 0.49 33.70 -14.01
CA SER A 114 1.14 32.45 -13.63
C SER A 114 1.65 31.67 -14.85
N ALA A 115 2.86 31.15 -14.72
CA ALA A 115 3.42 30.14 -15.62
C ALA A 115 3.04 28.70 -15.20
N ILE A 116 2.41 28.54 -14.04
CA ILE A 116 1.97 27.25 -13.51
C ILE A 116 0.62 26.92 -14.14
N GLU A 117 0.53 25.75 -14.77
CA GLU A 117 -0.71 25.21 -15.30
C GLU A 117 -1.29 24.14 -14.37
N MET A 118 -2.59 23.87 -14.49
CA MET A 118 -3.21 22.74 -13.81
C MET A 118 -2.56 21.44 -14.29
N ARG A 119 -2.15 20.60 -13.36
CA ARG A 119 -1.58 19.30 -13.69
C ARG A 119 -2.68 18.37 -14.23
N PRO A 120 -2.37 17.50 -15.20
CA PRO A 120 -3.27 16.41 -15.54
C PRO A 120 -3.47 15.50 -14.30
N PRO A 121 -4.63 14.83 -14.18
CA PRO A 121 -4.91 13.94 -13.06
C PRO A 121 -3.93 12.78 -12.88
N VAL A 122 -3.32 12.32 -13.96
CA VAL A 122 -2.29 11.28 -13.98
C VAL A 122 -1.17 11.68 -14.94
N PRO A 123 0.07 11.15 -14.77
CA PRO A 123 1.18 11.41 -15.68
C PRO A 123 0.88 11.04 -17.14
N ALA A 124 1.51 11.74 -18.10
CA ALA A 124 1.23 11.57 -19.53
C ALA A 124 1.67 10.20 -20.08
N GLU A 125 2.68 9.61 -19.46
CA GLU A 125 3.22 8.28 -19.74
C GLU A 125 2.33 7.13 -19.21
N SER A 126 1.26 7.43 -18.47
CA SER A 126 0.34 6.42 -17.94
C SER A 126 -0.36 5.65 -19.08
N PRO A 127 -0.76 4.38 -18.86
CA PRO A 127 -1.53 3.60 -19.82
C PRO A 127 -2.82 4.29 -20.26
N ASP A 128 -3.32 3.97 -21.45
CA ASP A 128 -4.48 4.65 -22.02
C ASP A 128 -5.73 4.56 -21.14
N PHE A 129 -6.04 3.36 -20.63
CA PHE A 129 -7.14 3.19 -19.67
C PHE A 129 -6.98 4.05 -18.41
N VAL A 130 -5.74 4.19 -17.91
CA VAL A 130 -5.45 5.03 -16.74
C VAL A 130 -5.70 6.50 -17.05
N LYS A 131 -5.35 6.98 -18.25
CA LYS A 131 -5.57 8.37 -18.65
C LYS A 131 -7.05 8.67 -18.91
N SER A 132 -7.73 7.83 -19.68
CA SER A 132 -9.07 8.11 -20.20
C SER A 132 -10.20 7.71 -19.26
N VAL A 133 -9.98 6.76 -18.35
CA VAL A 133 -11.00 6.26 -17.40
C VAL A 133 -10.60 6.61 -15.98
N THR A 134 -9.48 6.07 -15.50
CA THR A 134 -9.06 6.27 -14.10
C THR A 134 -8.81 7.74 -13.78
N GLY A 135 -8.14 8.49 -14.66
CA GLY A 135 -7.83 9.91 -14.48
C GLY A 135 -9.08 10.80 -14.41
N GLU A 136 -10.13 10.47 -15.16
CA GLU A 136 -11.41 11.17 -15.09
C GLU A 136 -12.13 10.89 -13.77
N ILE A 137 -12.11 9.65 -13.28
CA ILE A 137 -12.67 9.30 -11.96
C ILE A 137 -11.90 10.00 -10.84
N ILE A 138 -10.56 9.96 -10.86
CA ILE A 138 -9.69 10.67 -9.89
C ILE A 138 -10.00 12.17 -9.86
N SER A 139 -10.33 12.76 -11.01
CA SER A 139 -10.66 14.18 -11.12
C SER A 139 -12.08 14.55 -10.67
N GLY A 140 -12.89 13.58 -10.24
CA GLY A 140 -14.31 13.80 -9.93
C GLY A 140 -15.19 14.03 -11.16
N ARG A 141 -14.75 13.57 -12.35
CA ARG A 141 -15.50 13.64 -13.61
C ARG A 141 -15.99 12.27 -14.11
N GLY A 142 -15.95 11.26 -13.24
CA GLY A 142 -16.31 9.88 -13.58
C GLY A 142 -17.74 9.70 -14.10
N ASP A 143 -18.70 10.49 -13.61
CA ASP A 143 -20.10 10.44 -14.05
C ASP A 143 -20.30 10.77 -15.55
N GLY A 144 -19.32 11.42 -16.18
CA GLY A 144 -19.34 11.73 -17.61
C GLY A 144 -18.90 10.56 -18.50
N LEU A 145 -18.37 9.47 -17.94
CA LEU A 145 -17.87 8.33 -18.71
C LEU A 145 -19.02 7.48 -19.27
N PRO A 146 -18.99 7.11 -20.56
CA PRO A 146 -20.02 6.23 -21.12
C PRO A 146 -19.85 4.79 -20.62
N VAL A 147 -20.92 3.99 -20.67
CA VAL A 147 -20.88 2.56 -20.32
C VAL A 147 -19.78 1.82 -21.11
N SER A 148 -19.55 2.19 -22.37
CA SER A 148 -18.52 1.59 -23.23
C SER A 148 -17.07 1.85 -22.78
N ALA A 149 -16.85 2.70 -21.78
CA ALA A 149 -15.52 2.94 -21.20
C ALA A 149 -15.10 1.82 -20.23
N PHE A 150 -16.04 0.99 -19.78
CA PHE A 150 -15.81 -0.01 -18.74
C PHE A 150 -15.80 -1.44 -19.32
N PRO A 151 -14.96 -2.34 -18.76
CA PRO A 151 -15.04 -3.77 -19.05
C PRO A 151 -16.40 -4.36 -18.66
N ASP A 152 -16.91 -5.31 -19.44
CA ASP A 152 -18.22 -5.94 -19.26
C ASP A 152 -18.29 -6.88 -18.05
N ASP A 153 -17.15 -7.38 -17.61
CA ASP A 153 -16.97 -8.24 -16.44
C ASP A 153 -16.54 -7.49 -15.16
N GLY A 154 -16.31 -6.17 -15.27
CA GLY A 154 -15.80 -5.35 -14.17
C GLY A 154 -14.33 -5.55 -13.81
N THR A 155 -13.53 -6.24 -14.65
CA THR A 155 -12.11 -6.47 -14.40
C THR A 155 -11.28 -5.21 -14.66
N PHE A 156 -10.71 -4.61 -13.61
CA PHE A 156 -9.82 -3.45 -13.74
C PHE A 156 -8.35 -3.85 -13.90
N PRO A 157 -7.53 -3.02 -14.60
CA PRO A 157 -6.11 -3.26 -14.70
C PRO A 157 -5.40 -3.15 -13.34
N SER A 158 -4.42 -4.04 -13.13
CA SER A 158 -3.44 -3.98 -12.04
C SER A 158 -2.37 -2.90 -12.27
N ASP A 159 -1.52 -2.66 -11.28
CA ASP A 159 -0.39 -1.72 -11.31
C ASP A 159 -0.79 -0.26 -11.62
N THR A 160 -1.96 0.16 -11.11
CA THR A 160 -2.50 1.49 -11.41
C THR A 160 -2.26 2.54 -10.32
N ALA A 161 -2.09 2.14 -9.05
CA ALA A 161 -1.87 3.08 -7.94
C ALA A 161 -0.58 3.92 -8.08
N ARG A 162 0.45 3.40 -8.75
CA ARG A 162 1.71 4.11 -9.04
C ARG A 162 1.56 5.38 -9.89
N TRP A 163 0.40 5.55 -10.54
CA TRP A 163 0.12 6.72 -11.38
C TRP A 163 -0.59 7.84 -10.61
N GLU A 164 -1.03 7.61 -9.36
CA GLU A 164 -1.75 8.63 -8.60
C GLU A 164 -0.84 9.76 -8.12
N ARG A 165 0.34 9.43 -7.56
CA ARG A 165 1.31 10.41 -7.03
C ARG A 165 0.65 11.49 -6.16
N ARG A 166 -0.16 11.03 -5.18
CA ARG A 166 -1.15 11.83 -4.42
C ARG A 166 -0.56 13.05 -3.72
N ASN A 167 0.70 12.99 -3.34
CA ASN A 167 1.49 14.05 -2.73
C ASN A 167 0.84 14.67 -1.47
N ILE A 168 0.52 13.83 -0.48
CA ILE A 168 -0.25 14.23 0.71
C ILE A 168 0.58 14.46 1.98
N ALA A 169 1.84 14.04 2.02
CA ALA A 169 2.67 14.17 3.21
C ALA A 169 3.28 15.57 3.37
N LEU A 170 3.22 16.15 4.57
CA LEU A 170 3.89 17.43 4.88
C LEU A 170 5.40 17.27 5.06
N GLU A 171 5.82 16.11 5.57
CA GLU A 171 7.21 15.73 5.77
C GLU A 171 7.48 14.35 5.15
N ILE A 172 8.71 14.12 4.70
CA ILE A 172 9.14 12.84 4.13
C ILE A 172 10.44 12.35 4.78
N PRO A 173 10.70 11.03 4.79
CA PRO A 173 11.94 10.49 5.33
C PRO A 173 13.16 10.85 4.47
N VAL A 174 14.25 11.28 5.10
CA VAL A 174 15.55 11.58 4.47
C VAL A 174 16.59 10.59 4.97
N TRP A 175 17.23 9.89 4.03
CA TRP A 175 18.24 8.87 4.31
C TRP A 175 19.64 9.46 4.53
N ASP A 176 20.32 8.96 5.57
CA ASP A 176 21.75 9.16 5.85
C ASP A 176 22.53 7.86 5.53
N PRO A 177 23.28 7.83 4.42
CA PRO A 177 24.02 6.64 3.98
C PRO A 177 25.22 6.30 4.87
N GLU A 178 25.80 7.26 5.58
CA GLU A 178 27.05 7.05 6.33
C GLU A 178 26.82 6.13 7.54
N ILE A 179 25.74 6.40 8.29
CA ILE A 179 25.42 5.64 9.51
C ILE A 179 24.48 4.46 9.26
N CYS A 180 23.83 4.39 8.09
CA CYS A 180 22.87 3.33 7.77
C CYS A 180 23.51 1.94 7.75
N ILE A 181 22.98 1.02 8.55
CA ILE A 181 23.46 -0.36 8.63
C ILE A 181 22.82 -1.32 7.62
N GLN A 182 22.01 -0.81 6.68
CA GLN A 182 21.36 -1.58 5.61
C GLN A 182 20.50 -2.76 6.10
N CYS A 183 19.73 -2.56 7.18
CA CYS A 183 18.95 -3.63 7.80
C CYS A 183 17.60 -3.95 7.12
N GLY A 184 17.13 -3.12 6.18
CA GLY A 184 15.84 -3.31 5.49
C GLY A 184 14.58 -3.03 6.32
N LYS A 185 14.68 -2.87 7.65
CA LYS A 185 13.51 -2.72 8.55
C LYS A 185 12.59 -1.55 8.19
N CYS A 186 13.15 -0.41 7.77
CA CYS A 186 12.39 0.75 7.33
C CYS A 186 11.51 0.46 6.09
N SER A 187 11.99 -0.40 5.18
CA SER A 187 11.22 -0.86 4.03
C SER A 187 10.21 -1.93 4.41
N MET A 188 10.59 -2.85 5.32
CA MET A 188 9.71 -3.91 5.80
C MET A 188 8.43 -3.36 6.42
N ILE A 189 8.56 -2.37 7.31
CA ILE A 189 7.43 -1.80 8.05
C ILE A 189 6.63 -0.78 7.25
N CYS A 190 7.11 -0.31 6.09
CA CYS A 190 6.46 0.75 5.35
C CYS A 190 5.09 0.27 4.83
N PRO A 191 3.97 0.89 5.26
CA PRO A 191 2.63 0.43 4.90
C PRO A 191 2.24 0.76 3.45
N HIS A 192 3.00 1.59 2.75
CA HIS A 192 2.69 2.03 1.40
C HIS A 192 3.79 1.67 0.39
N ALA A 193 4.81 0.93 0.82
CA ALA A 193 6.00 0.62 0.02
C ALA A 193 6.70 1.87 -0.54
N THR A 194 6.66 3.01 0.15
CA THR A 194 7.20 4.30 -0.32
C THR A 194 8.67 4.49 0.02
N ILE A 195 9.32 3.49 0.63
CA ILE A 195 10.75 3.48 0.88
C ILE A 195 11.31 2.10 0.55
N ARG A 196 12.27 2.04 -0.38
CA ARG A 196 12.75 0.79 -0.97
C ARG A 196 14.28 0.78 -1.08
N PRO A 197 14.91 -0.35 -0.72
CA PRO A 197 16.31 -0.56 -1.02
C PRO A 197 16.48 -1.21 -2.40
N LYS A 198 17.58 -0.89 -3.09
CA LYS A 198 18.09 -1.66 -4.24
C LYS A 198 19.58 -1.92 -4.06
N VAL A 199 20.02 -3.06 -4.58
CA VAL A 199 21.43 -3.45 -4.68
C VAL A 199 21.77 -3.72 -6.13
N PHE A 200 22.80 -3.06 -6.65
CA PHE A 200 23.10 -3.02 -8.08
C PHE A 200 24.59 -2.82 -8.35
N ASP A 201 25.02 -3.14 -9.58
CA ASP A 201 26.39 -2.92 -10.04
C ASP A 201 26.69 -1.41 -10.20
N GLU A 202 27.91 -0.99 -9.84
CA GLU A 202 28.32 0.43 -9.90
C GLU A 202 28.12 1.07 -11.27
N LYS A 203 28.22 0.31 -12.36
CA LYS A 203 28.00 0.81 -13.74
C LYS A 203 26.59 1.35 -13.95
N GLN A 204 25.62 0.92 -13.15
CA GLN A 204 24.24 1.40 -13.21
C GLN A 204 24.09 2.85 -12.70
N LEU A 205 25.12 3.42 -12.04
CA LEU A 205 25.14 4.83 -11.64
C LEU A 205 25.36 5.79 -12.81
N LYS A 206 25.65 5.28 -14.02
CA LYS A 206 25.79 6.13 -15.20
C LYS A 206 24.48 6.89 -15.46
N GLY A 207 24.56 8.23 -15.41
CA GLY A 207 23.40 9.09 -15.59
C GLY A 207 22.54 9.27 -14.32
N ALA A 208 23.05 8.87 -13.15
CA ALA A 208 22.44 9.21 -11.87
C ALA A 208 22.39 10.74 -11.69
N PRO A 209 21.29 11.30 -11.14
CA PRO A 209 21.26 12.68 -10.71
C PRO A 209 22.41 12.99 -9.74
N ALA A 210 22.95 14.20 -9.80
CA ALA A 210 24.16 14.57 -9.04
C ALA A 210 24.00 14.40 -7.52
N THR A 211 22.79 14.54 -7.00
CA THR A 211 22.46 14.41 -5.58
C THR A 211 21.88 13.04 -5.20
N PHE A 212 21.84 12.08 -6.12
CA PHE A 212 21.31 10.75 -5.85
C PHE A 212 22.22 10.01 -4.86
N LYS A 213 21.65 9.62 -3.71
CA LYS A 213 22.42 9.00 -2.62
C LYS A 213 22.58 7.50 -2.86
N TRP A 214 23.80 7.02 -2.62
CA TRP A 214 24.14 5.59 -2.61
C TRP A 214 25.34 5.36 -1.68
N THR A 215 25.60 4.09 -1.33
CA THR A 215 26.79 3.66 -0.58
C THR A 215 27.17 2.24 -0.99
N ASP A 216 28.29 1.70 -0.52
CA ASP A 216 28.67 0.32 -0.79
C ASP A 216 27.73 -0.66 -0.06
N ALA A 217 27.35 -1.75 -0.74
CA ALA A 217 26.59 -2.83 -0.12
C ALA A 217 27.41 -3.50 0.99
N ARG A 218 26.81 -3.68 2.16
CA ARG A 218 27.49 -4.20 3.37
C ARG A 218 27.37 -5.71 3.55
N ASP A 219 26.41 -6.35 2.89
CA ASP A 219 26.31 -7.81 2.91
C ASP A 219 27.43 -8.43 2.06
N LYS A 220 28.07 -9.48 2.59
CA LYS A 220 29.30 -10.07 2.01
C LYS A 220 29.05 -10.65 0.60
N GLU A 221 27.86 -11.19 0.37
CA GLU A 221 27.42 -11.76 -0.90
C GLU A 221 27.33 -10.71 -2.02
N TRP A 222 27.29 -9.43 -1.66
CA TRP A 222 27.18 -8.29 -2.56
C TRP A 222 28.42 -7.41 -2.52
N ALA A 223 29.57 -7.95 -2.11
CA ALA A 223 30.83 -7.23 -2.10
C ALA A 223 31.14 -6.63 -3.49
N GLY A 224 31.43 -5.32 -3.52
CA GLY A 224 31.66 -4.56 -4.76
C GLY A 224 30.39 -4.00 -5.41
N MET A 225 29.20 -4.34 -4.92
CA MET A 225 27.94 -3.74 -5.37
C MET A 225 27.60 -2.47 -4.58
N LYS A 226 26.68 -1.68 -5.11
CA LYS A 226 26.16 -0.46 -4.49
C LYS A 226 24.77 -0.69 -3.92
N TYR A 227 24.43 0.07 -2.89
CA TYR A 227 23.16 0.07 -2.19
C TYR A 227 22.57 1.48 -2.21
N ALA A 228 21.29 1.60 -2.56
CA ALA A 228 20.52 2.82 -2.42
C ALA A 228 19.23 2.54 -1.65
N LEU A 229 18.87 3.43 -0.71
CA LEU A 229 17.56 3.45 -0.06
C LEU A 229 16.84 4.72 -0.49
N GLN A 230 15.81 4.57 -1.32
CA GLN A 230 15.12 5.69 -1.93
C GLN A 230 13.68 5.79 -1.43
N VAL A 231 13.21 7.03 -1.25
CA VAL A 231 11.82 7.36 -0.91
C VAL A 231 11.07 7.81 -2.15
N ALA A 232 9.81 7.40 -2.27
CA ALA A 232 8.84 7.92 -3.23
C ALA A 232 8.15 9.15 -2.60
N PRO A 233 8.58 10.38 -2.93
CA PRO A 233 8.14 11.57 -2.19
C PRO A 233 6.65 11.88 -2.39
N GLU A 234 6.10 11.55 -3.57
CA GLU A 234 4.72 11.86 -3.93
C GLU A 234 3.73 10.76 -3.48
N ASP A 235 4.22 9.63 -2.99
CA ASP A 235 3.37 8.54 -2.49
C ASP A 235 3.49 8.33 -0.98
N CYS A 236 4.52 8.92 -0.36
CA CYS A 236 4.69 8.87 1.10
C CYS A 236 3.49 9.51 1.81
N THR A 237 3.05 8.89 2.90
CA THR A 237 1.96 9.37 3.75
C THR A 237 2.44 10.11 5.00
N GLY A 238 3.76 10.24 5.21
CA GLY A 238 4.34 10.97 6.33
C GLY A 238 4.18 10.28 7.70
N CYS A 239 3.81 8.99 7.74
CA CYS A 239 3.47 8.30 8.99
C CYS A 239 4.61 8.09 10.01
N GLY A 240 5.87 8.32 9.62
CA GLY A 240 7.02 8.26 10.53
C GLY A 240 7.48 6.86 10.99
N ILE A 241 6.73 5.79 10.73
CA ILE A 241 7.02 4.44 11.26
C ILE A 241 8.40 3.92 10.83
N CYS A 242 8.87 4.25 9.63
CA CYS A 242 10.19 3.84 9.15
C CYS A 242 11.35 4.46 9.98
N ILE A 243 11.13 5.61 10.61
CA ILE A 243 12.06 6.26 11.54
C ILE A 243 11.96 5.57 12.90
N GLU A 244 10.74 5.30 13.38
CA GLU A 244 10.52 4.63 14.66
C GLU A 244 11.25 3.28 14.72
N VAL A 245 11.11 2.45 13.68
CA VAL A 245 11.77 1.14 13.60
C VAL A 245 13.28 1.21 13.35
N CYS A 246 13.83 2.37 12.95
CA CYS A 246 15.24 2.47 12.64
C CYS A 246 16.09 2.23 13.90
N PRO A 247 16.94 1.19 13.93
CA PRO A 247 17.70 0.83 15.13
C PRO A 247 18.97 1.68 15.31
N VAL A 248 19.34 2.46 14.29
CA VAL A 248 20.57 3.25 14.29
C VAL A 248 20.32 4.59 14.99
N LYS A 249 21.24 4.97 15.88
CA LYS A 249 21.33 6.33 16.42
C LYS A 249 22.65 6.96 16.00
N ASN A 250 22.62 8.21 15.59
CA ASN A 250 23.82 8.97 15.29
C ASN A 250 24.62 9.17 16.60
N LYS A 251 25.93 8.92 16.54
CA LYS A 251 26.82 8.99 17.72
C LYS A 251 27.08 10.43 18.19
N LYS A 252 27.03 11.40 17.27
CA LYS A 252 27.26 12.82 17.58
C LYS A 252 25.99 13.50 18.06
N GLU A 253 24.85 13.13 17.48
CA GLU A 253 23.55 13.73 17.80
C GLU A 253 22.46 12.65 17.93
N THR A 254 22.21 12.19 19.16
CA THR A 254 21.41 10.97 19.41
C THR A 254 19.94 11.05 19.03
N ARG A 255 19.41 12.25 18.76
CA ARG A 255 18.06 12.44 18.19
C ARG A 255 17.97 12.02 16.73
N LEU A 256 19.09 12.05 16.00
CA LEU A 256 19.15 11.66 14.60
C LEU A 256 19.36 10.15 14.46
N LYS A 257 18.64 9.55 13.53
CA LYS A 257 18.78 8.15 13.11
C LYS A 257 19.33 8.10 11.69
N ALA A 258 19.50 6.89 11.13
CA ALA A 258 19.90 6.73 9.72
C ALA A 258 18.83 7.20 8.71
N ILE A 259 17.62 7.47 9.21
CA ILE A 259 16.53 8.05 8.44
C ILE A 259 15.71 8.96 9.35
N ASN A 260 15.36 10.16 8.88
CA ASN A 260 14.72 11.20 9.69
C ASN A 260 13.62 11.90 8.90
N MET A 261 12.56 12.37 9.54
CA MET A 261 11.56 13.21 8.88
C MET A 261 12.15 14.60 8.59
N ALA A 262 11.81 15.16 7.43
CA ALA A 262 12.09 16.54 7.08
C ALA A 262 10.93 17.12 6.27
N PRO A 263 10.72 18.45 6.29
CA PRO A 263 9.75 19.13 5.44
C PRO A 263 9.88 18.71 3.97
N GLN A 264 8.75 18.38 3.35
CA GLN A 264 8.74 17.86 2.00
C GLN A 264 9.20 18.90 0.96
N PRO A 265 8.77 20.18 0.99
CA PRO A 265 9.49 21.26 0.33
C PRO A 265 10.79 21.62 1.09
N PRO A 266 11.94 21.83 0.39
CA PRO A 266 12.12 21.84 -1.06
C PRO A 266 12.46 20.47 -1.67
N LEU A 267 12.50 19.40 -0.88
CA LEU A 267 12.99 18.06 -1.27
C LEU A 267 12.19 17.39 -2.40
N ARG A 268 10.87 17.63 -2.51
CA ARG A 268 9.98 16.88 -3.42
C ARG A 268 10.49 16.77 -4.85
N GLU A 269 10.86 17.89 -5.46
CA GLU A 269 11.20 17.91 -6.90
C GLU A 269 12.49 17.09 -7.16
N THR A 270 13.52 17.30 -6.34
CA THR A 270 14.76 16.53 -6.41
C THR A 270 14.54 15.04 -6.12
N GLU A 271 13.78 14.71 -5.07
CA GLU A 271 13.50 13.32 -4.72
C GLU A 271 12.59 12.62 -5.74
N ARG A 272 11.78 13.36 -6.50
CA ARG A 272 11.01 12.80 -7.62
C ARG A 272 11.96 12.33 -8.72
N GLU A 273 12.94 13.15 -9.09
CA GLU A 273 13.96 12.75 -10.08
C GLU A 273 14.81 11.57 -9.59
N HIS A 274 15.17 11.56 -8.31
CA HIS A 274 15.84 10.42 -7.67
C HIS A 274 14.98 9.15 -7.73
N TRP A 275 13.68 9.26 -7.46
CA TRP A 275 12.75 8.14 -7.53
C TRP A 275 12.63 7.58 -8.94
N GLU A 276 12.51 8.43 -9.96
CA GLU A 276 12.50 8.00 -11.37
C GLU A 276 13.81 7.31 -11.78
N PHE A 277 14.95 7.81 -11.31
CA PHE A 277 16.23 7.13 -11.52
C PHE A 277 16.27 5.77 -10.79
N PHE A 278 15.83 5.72 -9.53
CA PHE A 278 15.78 4.49 -8.73
C PHE A 278 14.90 3.41 -9.35
N LEU A 279 13.75 3.79 -9.94
CA LEU A 279 12.88 2.84 -10.64
C LEU A 279 13.53 2.23 -11.88
N ARG A 280 14.44 2.94 -12.55
CA ARG A 280 15.20 2.44 -13.71
C ARG A 280 16.35 1.50 -13.35
N LEU A 281 16.84 1.53 -12.11
CA LEU A 281 17.85 0.57 -11.64
C LEU A 281 17.29 -0.86 -11.74
N PRO A 282 18.11 -1.86 -12.15
CA PRO A 282 17.63 -3.23 -12.26
C PRO A 282 17.24 -3.79 -10.89
N GLU A 283 16.21 -4.63 -10.88
CA GLU A 283 15.89 -5.45 -9.72
C GLU A 283 16.96 -6.55 -9.56
N LEU A 284 17.32 -6.88 -8.32
CA LEU A 284 18.26 -7.96 -8.05
C LEU A 284 17.60 -9.31 -8.39
N ASP A 285 18.37 -10.19 -9.04
CA ASP A 285 17.95 -11.55 -9.34
C ASP A 285 17.48 -12.28 -8.07
N ARG A 286 16.22 -12.73 -8.07
CA ARG A 286 15.56 -13.35 -6.92
C ARG A 286 16.30 -14.60 -6.44
N THR A 287 16.97 -15.33 -7.32
CA THR A 287 17.76 -16.52 -6.98
C THR A 287 19.02 -16.20 -6.17
N LYS A 288 19.46 -14.94 -6.15
CA LYS A 288 20.64 -14.44 -5.41
C LYS A 288 20.28 -13.79 -4.08
N ILE A 289 19.00 -13.86 -3.67
CA ILE A 289 18.49 -13.25 -2.44
C ILE A 289 18.27 -14.33 -1.40
N LYS A 290 18.87 -14.18 -0.21
CA LYS A 290 18.55 -15.03 0.94
C LYS A 290 17.22 -14.60 1.55
N VAL A 291 16.13 -15.18 1.03
CA VAL A 291 14.75 -14.83 1.42
C VAL A 291 14.45 -14.99 2.91
N GLY A 292 15.18 -15.85 3.64
CA GLY A 292 15.05 -16.00 5.10
C GLY A 292 15.68 -14.87 5.93
N SER A 293 16.33 -13.89 5.31
CA SER A 293 16.97 -12.76 5.98
C SER A 293 16.26 -11.46 5.65
N VAL A 294 15.71 -10.77 6.66
CA VAL A 294 14.95 -9.51 6.48
C VAL A 294 15.72 -8.50 5.63
N ARG A 295 17.01 -8.29 5.93
CA ARG A 295 17.83 -7.30 5.21
C ARG A 295 17.96 -7.60 3.70
N GLN A 296 18.03 -8.87 3.32
CA GLN A 296 18.18 -9.24 1.92
C GLN A 296 16.81 -9.34 1.24
N GLN A 297 15.84 -9.94 1.93
CA GLN A 297 14.49 -10.12 1.41
C GLN A 297 13.84 -8.78 1.05
N GLN A 298 14.10 -7.71 1.81
CA GLN A 298 13.53 -6.39 1.51
C GLN A 298 14.09 -5.70 0.25
N VAL A 299 15.13 -6.25 -0.38
CA VAL A 299 15.60 -5.80 -1.72
C VAL A 299 14.68 -6.27 -2.84
N GLN A 300 13.83 -7.29 -2.60
CA GLN A 300 12.84 -7.70 -3.58
C GLN A 300 11.79 -6.60 -3.81
N ARG A 301 11.46 -6.33 -5.06
CA ARG A 301 10.39 -5.40 -5.42
C ARG A 301 9.07 -5.78 -4.74
N PRO A 302 8.42 -4.86 -4.01
CA PRO A 302 7.06 -5.07 -3.52
C PRO A 302 6.07 -5.04 -4.69
N LEU A 303 5.11 -5.97 -4.67
CA LEU A 303 4.01 -6.05 -5.64
C LEU A 303 2.65 -5.66 -5.01
N PHE A 304 2.71 -5.01 -3.85
CA PHE A 304 1.61 -4.31 -3.21
C PHE A 304 2.17 -2.93 -2.78
N GLU A 305 1.81 -1.89 -3.53
CA GLU A 305 2.38 -0.55 -3.40
C GLU A 305 1.31 0.55 -3.46
N PHE A 306 1.51 1.63 -2.69
CA PHE A 306 0.72 2.87 -2.78
C PHE A 306 -0.79 2.74 -2.54
N SER A 307 -1.20 1.75 -1.74
CA SER A 307 -2.62 1.54 -1.41
C SER A 307 -3.31 2.77 -0.78
N GLY A 308 -4.63 2.83 -0.88
CA GLY A 308 -5.46 3.85 -0.22
C GLY A 308 -5.56 3.74 1.31
N ALA A 309 -4.77 2.87 1.95
CA ALA A 309 -4.80 2.64 3.39
C ALA A 309 -4.38 3.88 4.19
N CYS A 310 -4.79 3.94 5.47
CA CYS A 310 -4.42 5.01 6.39
C CYS A 310 -2.90 5.17 6.52
N GLY A 311 -2.43 6.40 6.80
CA GLY A 311 -1.04 6.65 7.19
C GLY A 311 -0.69 5.83 8.44
N GLY A 312 0.25 4.89 8.30
CA GLY A 312 0.63 4.00 9.39
C GLY A 312 -0.25 2.77 9.58
N CYS A 313 -1.01 2.35 8.55
CA CYS A 313 -1.84 1.14 8.60
C CYS A 313 -1.04 -0.10 9.06
N GLY A 314 -1.60 -0.86 10.00
CA GLY A 314 -0.97 -2.08 10.53
C GLY A 314 -1.14 -3.32 9.66
N GLU A 315 -2.01 -3.29 8.64
CA GLU A 315 -2.34 -4.45 7.80
C GLU A 315 -1.40 -4.59 6.59
N THR A 316 -1.18 -3.49 5.87
CA THR A 316 -0.51 -3.49 4.57
C THR A 316 0.96 -3.92 4.57
N PRO A 317 1.79 -3.75 5.64
CA PRO A 317 3.14 -4.32 5.67
C PRO A 317 3.16 -5.85 5.48
N TYR A 318 2.13 -6.55 5.95
CA TYR A 318 2.01 -8.00 5.78
C TYR A 318 1.66 -8.38 4.34
N LEU A 319 0.76 -7.64 3.69
CA LEU A 319 0.43 -7.84 2.27
C LEU A 319 1.60 -7.50 1.35
N LYS A 320 2.34 -6.44 1.69
CA LYS A 320 3.61 -6.10 1.02
C LYS A 320 4.59 -7.26 1.13
N LEU A 321 4.79 -7.83 2.32
CA LEU A 321 5.68 -8.98 2.52
C LEU A 321 5.23 -10.20 1.70
N LEU A 322 3.93 -10.55 1.73
CA LEU A 322 3.33 -11.60 0.90
C LEU A 322 3.68 -11.38 -0.58
N SER A 323 3.45 -10.16 -1.07
CA SER A 323 3.65 -9.80 -2.47
C SER A 323 5.13 -9.86 -2.89
N GLN A 324 6.07 -9.53 -2.01
CA GLN A 324 7.50 -9.64 -2.28
C GLN A 324 7.92 -11.12 -2.40
N LEU A 325 7.47 -11.94 -1.45
CA LEU A 325 7.84 -13.35 -1.37
C LEU A 325 7.21 -14.19 -2.48
N PHE A 326 5.93 -14.01 -2.76
CA PHE A 326 5.15 -14.95 -3.58
C PHE A 326 4.38 -14.28 -4.73
N GLY A 327 4.45 -12.95 -4.85
CA GLY A 327 3.51 -12.19 -5.67
C GLY A 327 3.58 -12.49 -7.17
N ASP A 328 4.71 -12.98 -7.68
CA ASP A 328 4.84 -13.38 -9.09
C ASP A 328 4.11 -14.70 -9.44
N ARG A 329 3.52 -15.35 -8.44
CA ARG A 329 2.74 -16.59 -8.54
C ARG A 329 1.57 -16.65 -7.56
N ALA A 330 1.20 -15.52 -6.95
CA ALA A 330 0.14 -15.44 -5.94
C ALA A 330 -1.24 -15.27 -6.58
N ILE A 331 -2.24 -15.93 -5.99
CA ILE A 331 -3.66 -15.75 -6.29
C ILE A 331 -4.35 -15.41 -4.97
N ILE A 332 -4.96 -14.23 -4.90
CA ILE A 332 -5.51 -13.65 -3.68
C ILE A 332 -7.04 -13.67 -3.77
N ALA A 333 -7.66 -14.49 -2.94
CA ALA A 333 -9.05 -14.36 -2.53
C ALA A 333 -9.11 -13.39 -1.34
N ASN A 334 -9.77 -12.26 -1.50
CA ASN A 334 -9.85 -11.26 -0.45
C ASN A 334 -11.28 -11.13 0.09
N ALA A 335 -11.47 -11.26 1.40
CA ALA A 335 -12.75 -10.98 2.06
C ALA A 335 -13.03 -9.47 2.02
N THR A 336 -14.31 -9.11 2.01
CA THR A 336 -14.71 -7.70 2.12
C THR A 336 -14.33 -7.13 3.49
N GLY A 337 -13.68 -5.97 3.50
CA GLY A 337 -13.18 -5.32 4.70
C GLY A 337 -12.14 -4.25 4.36
N CYS A 338 -11.36 -3.77 5.34
CA CYS A 338 -10.30 -2.78 5.05
C CYS A 338 -9.37 -3.27 3.92
N SER A 339 -8.98 -4.54 3.98
CA SER A 339 -8.17 -5.21 2.96
C SER A 339 -8.71 -5.14 1.54
N SER A 340 -10.03 -5.24 1.34
CA SER A 340 -10.61 -5.09 0.00
C SER A 340 -10.76 -3.63 -0.40
N ILE A 341 -11.01 -2.73 0.56
CA ILE A 341 -11.12 -1.29 0.28
C ILE A 341 -9.77 -0.72 -0.14
N TYR A 342 -8.73 -0.82 0.67
CA TYR A 342 -7.43 -0.29 0.23
C TYR A 342 -6.78 -1.16 -0.87
N GLY A 343 -7.22 -2.42 -1.02
CA GLY A 343 -6.68 -3.40 -1.97
C GLY A 343 -7.36 -3.39 -3.34
N GLY A 344 -8.54 -2.79 -3.48
CA GLY A 344 -9.33 -2.82 -4.72
C GLY A 344 -10.43 -1.77 -4.82
N ASN A 345 -10.39 -0.68 -4.03
CA ASN A 345 -11.29 0.46 -4.22
C ASN A 345 -10.89 1.24 -5.46
N LEU A 346 -11.66 1.04 -6.52
CA LEU A 346 -11.50 1.71 -7.81
C LEU A 346 -11.50 3.24 -7.65
N PRO A 347 -10.75 3.98 -8.48
CA PRO A 347 -10.30 3.58 -9.82
C PRO A 347 -8.89 3.01 -9.94
N THR A 348 -8.13 2.90 -8.85
CA THR A 348 -6.76 2.37 -8.85
C THR A 348 -6.63 1.14 -7.95
N THR A 349 -5.60 0.34 -8.21
CA THR A 349 -5.29 -0.88 -7.46
C THR A 349 -3.80 -0.90 -7.09
N PRO A 350 -3.45 -1.32 -5.86
CA PRO A 350 -2.07 -1.37 -5.38
C PRO A 350 -1.30 -2.63 -5.80
N TRP A 351 -1.99 -3.62 -6.39
CA TRP A 351 -1.39 -4.87 -6.83
C TRP A 351 -0.58 -4.65 -8.09
N ALA A 352 0.75 -4.66 -7.97
CA ALA A 352 1.66 -4.33 -9.05
C ALA A 352 2.15 -5.56 -9.82
N ILE A 353 2.75 -5.30 -10.98
CA ILE A 353 3.39 -6.31 -11.83
C ILE A 353 4.91 -6.11 -11.85
N ASN A 354 5.65 -7.20 -11.86
CA ASN A 354 7.11 -7.20 -11.97
C ASN A 354 7.56 -6.91 -13.42
N GLY A 355 8.87 -6.82 -13.64
CA GLY A 355 9.45 -6.55 -14.98
C GLY A 355 9.19 -7.65 -16.03
N GLU A 356 8.68 -8.81 -15.62
CA GLU A 356 8.33 -9.93 -16.49
C GLU A 356 6.81 -9.99 -16.77
N GLY A 357 6.05 -8.98 -16.31
CA GLY A 357 4.60 -8.92 -16.46
C GLY A 357 3.82 -9.84 -15.49
N ARG A 358 4.43 -10.27 -14.39
CA ARG A 358 3.82 -11.17 -13.39
C ARG A 358 3.52 -10.41 -12.10
N GLY A 359 2.36 -10.66 -11.51
CA GLY A 359 1.97 -10.11 -10.23
C GLY A 359 0.78 -10.85 -9.62
N PRO A 360 0.35 -10.47 -8.41
CA PRO A 360 -0.76 -11.13 -7.74
C PRO A 360 -2.04 -10.99 -8.58
N ALA A 361 -2.71 -12.12 -8.85
CA ALA A 361 -4.08 -12.10 -9.33
C ALA A 361 -5.00 -11.90 -8.13
N TRP A 362 -5.74 -10.80 -8.07
CA TRP A 362 -6.55 -10.44 -6.92
C TRP A 362 -8.04 -10.43 -7.26
N SER A 363 -8.87 -10.91 -6.34
CA SER A 363 -10.32 -10.82 -6.44
C SER A 363 -10.97 -10.74 -5.07
N ASN A 364 -12.05 -9.99 -4.96
CA ASN A 364 -12.96 -9.97 -3.81
C ASN A 364 -14.31 -10.50 -4.27
N SER A 365 -14.72 -11.64 -3.70
CA SER A 365 -16.08 -12.17 -3.85
C SER A 365 -17.00 -11.43 -2.87
N LEU A 366 -17.27 -12.02 -1.68
CA LEU A 366 -18.12 -11.42 -0.66
C LEU A 366 -17.39 -11.32 0.69
N PHE A 367 -18.12 -10.96 1.73
CA PHE A 367 -17.58 -10.86 3.08
C PHE A 367 -17.51 -12.23 3.74
N GLU A 368 -18.52 -13.06 3.50
CA GLU A 368 -18.81 -14.32 4.18
C GLU A 368 -18.13 -15.55 3.56
N ASP A 369 -17.77 -15.50 2.27
CA ASP A 369 -17.43 -16.69 1.47
C ASP A 369 -15.93 -16.84 1.16
N ASN A 370 -15.07 -16.00 1.74
CA ASN A 370 -13.69 -15.88 1.26
C ASN A 370 -12.84 -17.14 1.49
N GLY A 371 -13.15 -17.96 2.49
CA GLY A 371 -12.46 -19.24 2.70
C GLY A 371 -12.76 -20.21 1.56
N GLU A 372 -14.05 -20.33 1.24
CA GLU A 372 -14.60 -21.14 0.16
C GLU A 372 -14.15 -20.64 -1.20
N PHE A 373 -14.06 -19.32 -1.37
CA PHE A 373 -13.59 -18.67 -2.59
C PHE A 373 -12.12 -19.00 -2.87
N GLY A 374 -11.26 -18.87 -1.85
CA GLY A 374 -9.86 -19.29 -1.93
C GLY A 374 -9.71 -20.79 -2.20
N LEU A 375 -10.52 -21.62 -1.54
CA LEU A 375 -10.58 -23.07 -1.81
C LEU A 375 -11.00 -23.38 -3.26
N GLY A 376 -11.96 -22.64 -3.81
CA GLY A 376 -12.37 -22.74 -5.21
C GLY A 376 -11.22 -22.52 -6.18
N PHE A 377 -10.39 -21.49 -5.95
CA PHE A 377 -9.15 -21.28 -6.73
C PHE A 377 -8.21 -22.48 -6.63
N ARG A 378 -7.96 -23.01 -5.42
CA ARG A 378 -7.10 -24.19 -5.23
C ARG A 378 -7.60 -25.40 -6.01
N ILE A 379 -8.88 -25.71 -5.93
CA ILE A 379 -9.50 -26.84 -6.65
C ILE A 379 -9.36 -26.65 -8.16
N ALA A 380 -9.60 -25.44 -8.68
CA ALA A 380 -9.47 -25.14 -10.10
C ALA A 380 -8.02 -25.33 -10.59
N ILE A 381 -7.03 -24.82 -9.85
CA ILE A 381 -5.60 -24.93 -10.20
C ILE A 381 -5.15 -26.39 -10.15
N ASP A 382 -5.55 -27.15 -9.12
CA ASP A 382 -5.27 -28.59 -9.03
C ASP A 382 -5.79 -29.30 -10.26
N LYS A 383 -7.04 -29.02 -10.64
CA LYS A 383 -7.66 -29.67 -11.78
C LYS A 383 -7.00 -29.31 -13.11
N GLN A 384 -6.64 -28.05 -13.30
CA GLN A 384 -5.91 -27.60 -14.49
C GLN A 384 -4.51 -28.22 -14.56
N LYS A 385 -3.82 -28.38 -13.43
CA LYS A 385 -2.53 -29.08 -13.36
C LYS A 385 -2.69 -30.57 -13.70
N GLU A 386 -3.72 -31.25 -13.19
CA GLU A 386 -4.03 -32.64 -13.54
C GLU A 386 -4.23 -32.80 -15.06
N ILE A 387 -5.01 -31.89 -15.66
CA ILE A 387 -5.25 -31.86 -17.11
C ILE A 387 -3.93 -31.65 -17.86
N ALA A 388 -3.10 -30.69 -17.44
CA ALA A 388 -1.80 -30.43 -18.05
C ALA A 388 -0.89 -31.67 -18.00
N CYS A 389 -0.79 -32.33 -16.84
CA CYS A 389 0.01 -33.55 -16.67
C CYS A 389 -0.52 -34.71 -17.52
N HIS A 390 -1.84 -34.88 -17.63
CA HIS A 390 -2.43 -35.90 -18.50
C HIS A 390 -2.09 -35.65 -19.98
N LEU A 391 -2.24 -34.41 -20.44
CA LEU A 391 -1.94 -34.02 -21.82
C LEU A 391 -0.43 -34.12 -22.11
N LEU A 392 0.45 -33.77 -21.17
CA LEU A 392 1.89 -33.97 -21.32
C LEU A 392 2.24 -35.44 -21.55
N ARG A 393 1.65 -36.37 -20.80
CA ARG A 393 1.86 -37.82 -21.00
C ARG A 393 1.32 -38.27 -22.35
N LYS A 394 0.11 -37.84 -22.72
CA LYS A 394 -0.50 -38.19 -24.01
C LYS A 394 0.32 -37.68 -25.20
N MET A 395 0.92 -36.51 -25.07
CA MET A 395 1.65 -35.83 -26.13
C MET A 395 3.17 -36.01 -26.02
N ALA A 396 3.66 -36.88 -25.13
CA ALA A 396 5.08 -37.01 -24.81
C ALA A 396 5.95 -37.31 -26.04
N GLY A 397 5.48 -38.19 -26.94
CA GLY A 397 6.19 -38.48 -28.20
C GLY A 397 6.35 -37.26 -29.13
N SER A 398 5.42 -36.31 -29.09
CA SER A 398 5.47 -35.08 -29.92
C SER A 398 6.23 -33.93 -29.25
N ILE A 399 6.18 -33.85 -27.91
CA ILE A 399 6.84 -32.79 -27.12
C ILE A 399 8.29 -33.19 -26.77
N GLY A 400 8.58 -34.49 -26.73
CA GLY A 400 9.80 -35.10 -26.22
C GLY A 400 9.59 -35.68 -24.82
N GLU A 401 9.84 -36.98 -24.69
CA GLU A 401 9.64 -37.76 -23.46
C GLU A 401 10.34 -37.16 -22.23
N ASN A 402 11.59 -36.72 -22.39
CA ASN A 402 12.35 -36.11 -21.30
C ASN A 402 11.72 -34.81 -20.79
N LEU A 403 11.33 -33.90 -21.71
CA LEU A 403 10.70 -32.63 -21.33
C LEU A 403 9.35 -32.87 -20.64
N ALA A 404 8.54 -33.81 -21.14
CA ALA A 404 7.27 -34.16 -20.53
C ALA A 404 7.46 -34.71 -19.10
N ARG A 405 8.42 -35.62 -18.89
CA ARG A 405 8.75 -36.15 -17.57
C ARG A 405 9.25 -35.06 -16.62
N GLU A 406 10.21 -34.26 -17.05
CA GLU A 406 10.81 -33.18 -16.23
C GLU A 406 9.77 -32.13 -15.84
N LEU A 407 8.82 -31.78 -16.71
CA LEU A 407 7.73 -30.86 -16.38
C LEU A 407 6.79 -31.40 -15.30
N ILE A 408 6.54 -32.72 -15.29
CA ILE A 408 5.64 -33.39 -14.34
C ILE A 408 6.31 -33.58 -12.98
N GLU A 409 7.59 -33.93 -12.97
CA GLU A 409 8.35 -34.31 -11.78
C GLU A 409 9.16 -33.16 -11.17
N ALA A 410 9.06 -31.96 -11.74
CA ALA A 410 9.83 -30.79 -11.29
C ALA A 410 9.63 -30.48 -9.79
N ASN A 411 10.76 -30.41 -9.08
CA ASN A 411 10.83 -29.79 -7.76
C ASN A 411 10.54 -28.28 -7.89
N GLN A 412 9.84 -27.71 -6.91
CA GLN A 412 9.34 -26.32 -6.93
C GLN A 412 9.32 -25.71 -5.52
N LYS A 413 10.42 -25.89 -4.77
CA LYS A 413 10.52 -25.52 -3.35
C LYS A 413 11.07 -24.11 -3.14
N ASP A 414 11.89 -23.61 -4.05
CA ASP A 414 12.52 -22.30 -3.95
C ASP A 414 12.48 -21.50 -5.27
N GLU A 415 13.07 -20.31 -5.26
CA GLU A 415 13.12 -19.41 -6.42
C GLU A 415 13.86 -20.02 -7.62
N ALA A 416 14.92 -20.80 -7.40
CA ALA A 416 15.70 -21.40 -8.47
C ALA A 416 14.90 -22.53 -9.15
N ASP A 417 14.27 -23.39 -8.36
CA ASP A 417 13.38 -24.45 -8.84
C ASP A 417 12.23 -23.86 -9.69
N ILE A 418 11.57 -22.79 -9.19
CA ILE A 418 10.47 -22.12 -9.89
C ILE A 418 10.94 -21.51 -11.21
N GLN A 419 12.13 -20.89 -11.23
CA GLN A 419 12.70 -20.31 -12.44
C GLN A 419 13.06 -21.38 -13.47
N GLU A 420 13.57 -22.52 -13.03
CA GLU A 420 13.85 -23.66 -13.90
C GLU A 420 12.55 -24.22 -14.49
N GLN A 421 11.50 -24.39 -13.67
CA GLN A 421 10.19 -24.84 -14.16
C GLN A 421 9.58 -23.86 -15.16
N ARG A 422 9.71 -22.55 -14.93
CA ARG A 422 9.28 -21.52 -15.91
C ARG A 422 10.00 -21.69 -17.25
N THR A 423 11.30 -21.99 -17.22
CA THR A 423 12.09 -22.24 -18.42
C THR A 423 11.57 -23.46 -19.18
N ARG A 424 11.27 -24.56 -18.48
CA ARG A 424 10.65 -25.76 -19.08
C ARG A 424 9.28 -25.46 -19.67
N VAL A 425 8.43 -24.71 -18.97
CA VAL A 425 7.10 -24.31 -19.46
C VAL A 425 7.18 -23.41 -20.68
N GLN A 426 8.15 -22.51 -20.74
CA GLN A 426 8.38 -21.68 -21.91
C GLN A 426 8.81 -22.53 -23.13
N ALA A 427 9.73 -23.48 -22.94
CA ALA A 427 10.12 -24.43 -23.98
C ALA A 427 8.94 -25.29 -24.47
N LEU A 428 8.06 -25.72 -23.55
CA LEU A 428 6.80 -26.39 -23.90
C LEU A 428 5.93 -25.49 -24.78
N LYS A 429 5.66 -24.25 -24.35
CA LYS A 429 4.82 -23.31 -25.10
C LYS A 429 5.35 -23.06 -26.51
N GLU A 430 6.66 -22.97 -26.68
CA GLU A 430 7.30 -22.83 -27.99
C GLU A 430 7.07 -24.03 -28.89
N LYS A 431 7.20 -25.27 -28.37
CA LYS A 431 6.90 -26.48 -29.13
C LYS A 431 5.42 -26.57 -29.53
N LEU A 432 4.52 -26.08 -28.69
CA LEU A 432 3.08 -26.11 -28.97
C LEU A 432 2.63 -25.05 -30.01
N ARG A 433 3.37 -23.95 -30.21
CA ARG A 433 2.98 -22.84 -31.11
C ARG A 433 2.83 -23.24 -32.59
N GLY A 434 3.31 -24.42 -33.01
CA GLY A 434 3.13 -24.96 -34.36
C GLY A 434 2.13 -26.12 -34.47
N THR A 435 1.66 -26.68 -33.36
CA THR A 435 0.83 -27.90 -33.35
C THR A 435 -0.66 -27.54 -33.31
N LYS A 436 -1.41 -27.89 -34.35
CA LYS A 436 -2.83 -27.52 -34.50
C LYS A 436 -3.83 -28.55 -33.93
N THR A 437 -3.38 -29.48 -33.09
CA THR A 437 -4.28 -30.47 -32.48
C THR A 437 -5.15 -29.84 -31.39
N SER A 438 -6.30 -30.45 -31.09
CA SER A 438 -7.13 -30.04 -29.94
C SER A 438 -6.36 -30.17 -28.62
N ASP A 439 -5.58 -31.24 -28.47
CA ASP A 439 -4.77 -31.50 -27.27
C ASP A 439 -3.68 -30.42 -27.10
N ALA A 440 -3.01 -30.00 -28.18
CA ALA A 440 -2.00 -28.93 -28.09
C ALA A 440 -2.60 -27.60 -27.62
N ARG A 441 -3.78 -27.24 -28.15
CA ARG A 441 -4.50 -26.03 -27.73
C ARG A 441 -4.96 -26.12 -26.28
N ALA A 442 -5.48 -27.28 -25.86
CA ALA A 442 -5.89 -27.52 -24.49
C ALA A 442 -4.69 -27.43 -23.52
N LEU A 443 -3.56 -28.07 -23.86
CA LEU A 443 -2.35 -28.03 -23.04
C LEU A 443 -1.78 -26.60 -22.96
N LEU A 444 -1.77 -25.86 -24.06
CA LEU A 444 -1.31 -24.47 -24.08
C LEU A 444 -2.14 -23.59 -23.13
N ALA A 445 -3.45 -23.79 -23.06
CA ALA A 445 -4.35 -23.04 -22.20
C ALA A 445 -4.11 -23.26 -20.69
N VAL A 446 -3.59 -24.43 -20.30
CA VAL A 446 -3.32 -24.78 -18.89
C VAL A 446 -1.82 -24.88 -18.54
N ALA A 447 -0.93 -24.63 -19.50
CA ALA A 447 0.52 -24.83 -19.34
C ALA A 447 1.10 -24.03 -18.16
N ASP A 448 0.57 -22.83 -17.89
CA ASP A 448 1.04 -22.01 -16.77
C ASP A 448 0.73 -22.61 -15.39
N MET A 449 -0.20 -23.57 -15.29
CA MET A 449 -0.51 -24.28 -14.04
C MET A 449 0.51 -25.36 -13.67
N LEU A 450 1.48 -25.64 -14.56
CA LEU A 450 2.64 -26.48 -14.25
C LEU A 450 3.62 -25.77 -13.30
N VAL A 451 3.60 -24.44 -13.25
CA VAL A 451 4.33 -23.64 -12.25
C VAL A 451 3.46 -23.49 -11.00
N LYS A 452 3.98 -23.85 -9.81
CA LYS A 452 3.30 -23.78 -8.52
C LYS A 452 2.67 -22.39 -8.32
N LYS A 453 1.37 -22.36 -8.04
CA LYS A 453 0.63 -21.16 -7.64
C LYS A 453 0.44 -21.15 -6.13
N SER A 454 0.60 -19.97 -5.53
CA SER A 454 0.41 -19.75 -4.10
C SER A 454 -0.97 -19.12 -3.88
N VAL A 455 -1.91 -19.89 -3.33
CA VAL A 455 -3.29 -19.41 -3.10
C VAL A 455 -3.37 -18.83 -1.69
N TRP A 456 -3.91 -17.61 -1.58
CA TRP A 456 -4.06 -16.87 -0.33
C TRP A 456 -5.50 -16.42 -0.14
N ALA A 457 -6.10 -16.79 1.00
CA ALA A 457 -7.35 -16.22 1.50
C ALA A 457 -7.02 -15.12 2.53
N VAL A 458 -7.18 -13.86 2.15
CA VAL A 458 -6.86 -12.67 2.96
C VAL A 458 -8.13 -12.06 3.52
N GLY A 459 -8.15 -11.69 4.80
CA GLY A 459 -9.25 -10.91 5.34
C GLY A 459 -9.03 -10.46 6.78
N GLY A 460 -9.88 -9.57 7.28
CA GLY A 460 -9.82 -9.07 8.65
C GLY A 460 -10.40 -10.04 9.69
N ASP A 461 -10.30 -9.67 10.97
CA ASP A 461 -10.83 -10.48 12.06
C ASP A 461 -12.36 -10.66 12.01
N GLY A 462 -13.10 -9.65 11.55
CA GLY A 462 -14.56 -9.78 11.40
C GLY A 462 -14.99 -10.81 10.37
N TRP A 463 -14.16 -11.12 9.37
CA TRP A 463 -14.41 -12.24 8.48
C TRP A 463 -14.08 -13.56 9.20
N ALA A 464 -12.83 -13.71 9.66
CA ALA A 464 -12.31 -14.99 10.11
C ALA A 464 -12.91 -15.49 11.45
N TYR A 465 -13.25 -14.58 12.36
CA TYR A 465 -13.75 -14.93 13.69
C TYR A 465 -15.28 -15.01 13.77
N ASP A 466 -15.97 -14.29 12.88
CA ASP A 466 -17.41 -14.09 12.90
C ASP A 466 -18.09 -14.67 11.64
N ILE A 467 -18.28 -13.88 10.59
CA ILE A 467 -19.24 -14.21 9.51
C ILE A 467 -18.74 -15.34 8.60
N GLY A 468 -17.45 -15.36 8.27
CA GLY A 468 -16.84 -16.38 7.40
C GLY A 468 -16.20 -17.54 8.16
N PHE A 469 -16.35 -17.60 9.49
CA PHE A 469 -15.72 -18.64 10.28
C PHE A 469 -16.19 -20.05 9.91
N GLY A 470 -17.48 -20.23 9.60
CA GLY A 470 -18.01 -21.54 9.20
C GLY A 470 -17.37 -22.07 7.91
N GLY A 471 -17.19 -21.18 6.93
CA GLY A 471 -16.45 -21.48 5.70
C GLY A 471 -14.98 -21.79 5.96
N LEU A 472 -14.34 -20.97 6.79
CA LEU A 472 -12.94 -21.13 7.15
C LEU A 472 -12.67 -22.46 7.88
N ASP A 473 -13.54 -22.83 8.82
CA ASP A 473 -13.51 -24.11 9.54
C ASP A 473 -13.59 -25.30 8.57
N HIS A 474 -14.43 -25.19 7.53
CA HIS A 474 -14.49 -26.20 6.48
C HIS A 474 -13.21 -26.30 5.65
N VAL A 475 -12.55 -25.16 5.35
CA VAL A 475 -11.24 -25.15 4.67
C VAL A 475 -10.19 -25.86 5.52
N PHE A 476 -10.14 -25.60 6.83
CA PHE A 476 -9.25 -26.30 7.76
C PHE A 476 -9.44 -27.81 7.72
N ALA A 477 -10.69 -28.27 7.75
CA ALA A 477 -11.04 -29.69 7.74
C ALA A 477 -10.62 -30.42 6.44
N LEU A 478 -10.62 -29.73 5.30
CA LEU A 478 -10.26 -30.32 4.01
C LEU A 478 -8.74 -30.45 3.80
N GLY A 479 -7.92 -29.69 4.53
CA GLY A 479 -6.45 -29.78 4.49
C GLY A 479 -5.83 -29.47 3.13
N ARG A 480 -6.54 -28.76 2.24
CA ARG A 480 -6.03 -28.37 0.92
C ARG A 480 -4.99 -27.26 1.06
N ASN A 481 -4.05 -27.22 0.11
CA ASN A 481 -2.96 -26.23 0.11
C ASN A 481 -3.46 -24.81 -0.19
N VAL A 482 -3.91 -24.13 0.85
CA VAL A 482 -4.42 -22.75 0.87
C VAL A 482 -3.79 -22.06 2.07
N ASN A 483 -3.23 -20.87 1.86
CA ASN A 483 -2.70 -20.04 2.93
C ASN A 483 -3.77 -19.04 3.36
N ILE A 484 -4.02 -18.90 4.64
CA ILE A 484 -5.00 -17.96 5.20
C ILE A 484 -4.26 -16.87 5.96
N LEU A 485 -4.43 -15.62 5.55
CA LEU A 485 -3.88 -14.46 6.23
C LEU A 485 -4.99 -13.65 6.89
N VAL A 486 -5.10 -13.80 8.21
CA VAL A 486 -6.03 -13.01 9.04
C VAL A 486 -5.33 -11.74 9.54
N LEU A 487 -5.81 -10.60 9.07
CA LEU A 487 -5.37 -9.27 9.48
C LEU A 487 -6.18 -8.84 10.72
N ASP A 488 -5.73 -9.30 11.89
CA ASP A 488 -6.49 -9.16 13.14
C ASP A 488 -6.34 -7.77 13.76
N THR A 489 -7.33 -6.91 13.52
CA THR A 489 -7.41 -5.55 14.10
C THR A 489 -8.21 -5.51 15.40
N GLU A 490 -8.75 -6.66 15.82
CA GLU A 490 -9.61 -6.86 16.97
C GLU A 490 -10.92 -6.06 16.96
N VAL A 491 -11.30 -5.48 15.82
CA VAL A 491 -12.55 -4.74 15.57
C VAL A 491 -12.91 -4.78 14.08
N TYR A 492 -14.15 -4.46 13.74
CA TYR A 492 -14.52 -4.24 12.34
C TYR A 492 -14.05 -2.85 11.92
N SER A 493 -12.79 -2.74 11.52
CA SER A 493 -12.13 -1.46 11.23
C SER A 493 -12.87 -0.66 10.15
N ASN A 494 -13.23 -1.29 9.04
CA ASN A 494 -13.82 -0.61 7.87
C ASN A 494 -15.15 0.09 8.17
N THR A 495 -16.03 -0.57 8.94
CA THR A 495 -17.39 -0.08 9.20
C THR A 495 -17.46 0.83 10.43
N GLY A 496 -16.31 1.23 10.96
CA GLY A 496 -16.16 2.23 12.02
C GLY A 496 -16.05 1.66 13.42
N GLY A 497 -15.41 0.50 13.58
CA GLY A 497 -14.96 -0.02 14.87
C GLY A 497 -16.03 -0.75 15.68
N GLN A 498 -16.80 -1.64 15.04
CA GLN A 498 -17.71 -2.56 15.71
C GLN A 498 -16.95 -3.69 16.42
N MET A 499 -17.50 -4.15 17.53
CA MET A 499 -17.01 -5.33 18.26
C MET A 499 -17.07 -6.58 17.37
N SER A 500 -15.99 -7.39 17.40
CA SER A 500 -15.89 -8.72 16.80
C SER A 500 -15.72 -9.79 17.88
N LYS A 501 -15.78 -11.08 17.49
CA LYS A 501 -15.34 -12.17 18.39
C LYS A 501 -13.83 -12.12 18.69
N ALA A 502 -13.06 -11.40 17.88
CA ALA A 502 -11.64 -11.14 18.12
C ALA A 502 -11.37 -9.99 19.10
N THR A 503 -12.34 -9.12 19.39
CA THR A 503 -12.18 -8.04 20.38
C THR A 503 -11.80 -8.61 21.76
N PRO A 504 -10.77 -8.07 22.45
CA PRO A 504 -10.36 -8.57 23.76
C PRO A 504 -11.33 -8.15 24.88
N ARG A 505 -11.26 -8.84 26.03
CA ARG A 505 -12.04 -8.49 27.21
C ARG A 505 -11.72 -7.06 27.65
N GLY A 506 -12.75 -6.27 27.94
CA GLY A 506 -12.64 -4.91 28.44
C GLY A 506 -12.43 -3.84 27.35
N ALA A 507 -12.15 -4.22 26.10
CA ALA A 507 -12.03 -3.25 25.02
C ALA A 507 -13.39 -2.62 24.68
N VAL A 508 -13.36 -1.31 24.45
CA VAL A 508 -14.53 -0.51 24.07
C VAL A 508 -14.60 -0.40 22.55
N ALA A 509 -15.75 -0.76 21.99
CA ALA A 509 -16.04 -0.69 20.56
C ALA A 509 -17.54 -0.38 20.37
N LYS A 510 -18.00 -0.12 19.15
CA LYS A 510 -19.45 -0.07 18.89
C LYS A 510 -20.05 -1.45 19.23
N PHE A 511 -21.22 -1.44 19.87
CA PHE A 511 -21.86 -2.63 20.48
C PHE A 511 -21.13 -3.20 21.72
N ALA A 512 -20.07 -2.54 22.21
CA ALA A 512 -19.37 -2.87 23.44
C ALA A 512 -18.96 -1.60 24.21
N ALA A 513 -19.88 -0.64 24.36
CA ALA A 513 -19.59 0.68 24.95
C ALA A 513 -19.10 0.59 26.42
N GLY A 514 -19.61 -0.38 27.19
CA GLY A 514 -19.15 -0.68 28.55
C GLY A 514 -17.93 -1.60 28.62
N GLY A 515 -17.27 -1.88 27.49
CA GLY A 515 -16.25 -2.90 27.36
C GLY A 515 -16.82 -4.30 27.06
N LYS A 516 -16.13 -5.08 26.23
CA LYS A 516 -16.55 -6.46 25.92
C LYS A 516 -16.36 -7.38 27.14
N ALA A 517 -17.43 -8.06 27.56
CA ALA A 517 -17.37 -8.96 28.74
C ALA A 517 -16.59 -10.27 28.47
N ALA A 518 -16.79 -10.86 27.29
CA ALA A 518 -16.18 -12.14 26.91
C ALA A 518 -14.71 -11.98 26.49
N ALA A 519 -13.90 -13.02 26.72
CA ALA A 519 -12.54 -13.09 26.19
C ALA A 519 -12.53 -13.13 24.65
N LYS A 520 -11.37 -12.83 24.05
CA LYS A 520 -11.12 -13.03 22.63
C LYS A 520 -11.32 -14.51 22.28
N LYS A 521 -12.03 -14.81 21.20
CA LYS A 521 -12.12 -16.17 20.65
C LYS A 521 -10.72 -16.59 20.19
N ASP A 522 -10.27 -17.79 20.55
CA ASP A 522 -8.94 -18.28 20.16
C ASP A 522 -9.02 -19.09 18.86
N LEU A 523 -8.99 -18.38 17.71
CA LEU A 523 -9.05 -19.00 16.38
C LEU A 523 -7.84 -19.92 16.12
N GLY A 524 -6.65 -19.52 16.59
CA GLY A 524 -5.44 -20.31 16.42
C GLY A 524 -5.54 -21.65 17.12
N LEU A 525 -6.00 -21.67 18.37
CA LEU A 525 -6.22 -22.93 19.11
C LEU A 525 -7.28 -23.82 18.45
N MET A 526 -8.35 -23.23 17.91
CA MET A 526 -9.37 -23.97 17.17
C MET A 526 -8.79 -24.65 15.92
N ALA A 527 -7.97 -23.94 15.15
CA ALA A 527 -7.31 -24.50 13.96
C ALA A 527 -6.30 -25.60 14.32
N VAL A 528 -5.51 -25.43 15.40
CA VAL A 528 -4.55 -26.45 15.87
C VAL A 528 -5.23 -27.78 16.23
N ASN A 529 -6.48 -27.76 16.71
CA ASN A 529 -7.20 -28.99 17.08
C ASN A 529 -7.46 -29.95 15.91
N TYR A 530 -7.37 -29.49 14.65
CA TYR A 530 -7.42 -30.38 13.48
C TYR A 530 -6.16 -31.26 13.35
N GLY A 531 -5.02 -30.84 13.92
CA GLY A 531 -3.75 -31.57 13.85
C GLY A 531 -3.05 -31.54 12.48
N SER A 532 -3.74 -31.11 11.43
CA SER A 532 -3.24 -31.05 10.04
C SER A 532 -3.11 -29.62 9.48
N VAL A 533 -3.32 -28.60 10.30
CA VAL A 533 -3.26 -27.19 9.90
C VAL A 533 -1.99 -26.56 10.48
N TYR A 534 -1.18 -25.91 9.64
CA TYR A 534 -0.09 -25.07 10.12
C TYR A 534 -0.69 -23.79 10.71
N VAL A 535 -0.26 -23.38 11.90
CA VAL A 535 -0.78 -22.17 12.56
C VAL A 535 0.38 -21.37 13.11
N ALA A 536 0.45 -20.09 12.72
CA ALA A 536 1.39 -19.13 13.30
C ALA A 536 0.68 -17.82 13.66
N ARG A 537 1.01 -17.29 14.85
CA ARG A 537 0.61 -15.94 15.25
C ARG A 537 1.82 -15.02 15.16
N VAL A 538 1.73 -13.99 14.34
CA VAL A 538 2.83 -13.08 14.04
C VAL A 538 2.52 -11.65 14.48
N ALA A 539 3.59 -10.89 14.73
CA ALA A 539 3.53 -9.46 14.99
C ALA A 539 4.83 -8.84 14.49
N MET A 540 4.78 -8.18 13.33
CA MET A 540 5.96 -7.64 12.64
C MET A 540 6.73 -6.63 13.51
N GLY A 541 6.01 -5.79 14.27
CA GLY A 541 6.62 -4.83 15.20
C GLY A 541 7.25 -5.48 16.45
N ALA A 542 6.85 -6.70 16.79
CA ALA A 542 7.44 -7.44 17.91
C ALA A 542 8.68 -8.24 17.46
N ARG A 543 8.56 -8.98 16.34
CA ARG A 543 9.67 -9.74 15.77
C ARG A 543 9.46 -9.96 14.27
N ASP A 544 10.14 -9.14 13.48
CA ASP A 544 10.16 -9.18 12.00
C ASP A 544 10.68 -10.52 11.46
N GLU A 545 11.77 -11.04 12.03
CA GLU A 545 12.36 -12.34 11.66
C GLU A 545 11.38 -13.51 11.84
N HIS A 546 10.60 -13.51 12.93
CA HIS A 546 9.59 -14.54 13.18
C HIS A 546 8.45 -14.44 12.17
N THR A 547 8.02 -13.21 11.84
CA THR A 547 6.99 -12.97 10.84
C THR A 547 7.43 -13.49 9.47
N LEU A 548 8.66 -13.17 9.05
CA LEU A 548 9.24 -13.65 7.80
C LEU A 548 9.30 -15.19 7.76
N ARG A 549 9.79 -15.81 8.85
CA ARG A 549 9.89 -17.27 8.92
C ARG A 549 8.51 -17.94 8.84
N ALA A 550 7.51 -17.42 9.56
CA ALA A 550 6.16 -17.96 9.54
C ALA A 550 5.54 -17.91 8.14
N PHE A 551 5.76 -16.84 7.37
CA PHE A 551 5.29 -16.75 5.98
C PHE A 551 5.94 -17.79 5.08
N LEU A 552 7.25 -18.01 5.24
CA LEU A 552 7.99 -19.02 4.47
C LEU A 552 7.56 -20.44 4.84
N GLU A 553 7.40 -20.74 6.12
CA GLU A 553 6.95 -22.05 6.62
C GLU A 553 5.50 -22.34 6.19
N ALA A 554 4.60 -21.37 6.32
CA ALA A 554 3.20 -21.49 5.92
C ALA A 554 3.05 -21.83 4.42
N GLU A 555 3.76 -21.12 3.54
CA GLU A 555 3.65 -21.37 2.08
C GLU A 555 4.34 -22.67 1.64
N ALA A 556 5.36 -23.09 2.38
CA ALA A 556 6.06 -24.35 2.15
C ALA A 556 5.27 -25.57 2.64
N PHE A 557 4.37 -25.40 3.62
CA PHE A 557 3.53 -26.48 4.13
C PHE A 557 2.59 -27.00 3.04
N GLU A 558 2.56 -28.32 2.84
CA GLU A 558 1.73 -28.98 1.83
C GLU A 558 0.30 -29.24 2.34
N GLY A 559 -0.34 -28.21 2.86
CA GLY A 559 -1.67 -28.28 3.46
C GLY A 559 -2.22 -26.89 3.77
N THR A 560 -3.23 -26.82 4.62
CA THR A 560 -3.81 -25.53 5.03
C THR A 560 -2.92 -24.85 6.07
N SER A 561 -2.66 -23.55 5.87
CA SER A 561 -1.76 -22.74 6.69
C SER A 561 -2.38 -21.42 7.13
#